data_AF-A0A1F8T1H3-F1
#
_entry.id   AF-A0A1F8T1H3-F1
#
_cell.length_a   1.000
_cell.length_b   1.000
_cell.length_c   1.000
_cell.angle_alpha   90.00
_cell.angle_beta   90.00
_cell.angle_gamma   90.00
#
_symmetry.space_group_name_H-M   'P 1'
#
loop_
_entity.id
_entity.type
_entity.pdbx_description
1 polymer ?
#
loop_
_entity_poly.entity_id
_entity_poly.type
_entity_poly.pdbx_seq_one_letter_code
_entity_poly.pdbx_strand_id
1 'polypeptide(L)'
;MPQYSPITIVNVGYLSTNYWVVSSGRSRLLVDLGYPGTMGSMQARLKQMDVPFKEIKYALATHYHIDHAGLAQELKMKGVGLIVLKTQIAAIPLMKQFTKPQDHYVDLLLDGNMTISFSESRPLLAQIGIPGEILPTPGHSDDSVSLLLDDGSVFTGDLSPVEYAWGEAGEVVKASWSLLKEKSARRIYPAHGEIRTLS
;
A
#
# COMPACT_ATOMS: atom_id res chain seq x y z
N MET A 1 26.69 -4.57 0.41
CA MET A 1 25.23 -4.32 0.46
C MET A 1 24.66 -5.10 1.64
N PRO A 2 23.64 -4.60 2.36
CA PRO A 2 23.02 -5.36 3.42
C PRO A 2 22.48 -6.67 2.85
N GLN A 3 22.74 -7.79 3.54
CA GLN A 3 22.20 -9.09 3.16
C GLN A 3 20.77 -9.16 3.71
N TYR A 4 19.79 -8.92 2.85
CA TYR A 4 18.38 -9.07 3.22
C TYR A 4 17.99 -10.54 3.30
N SER A 5 17.04 -10.86 4.17
CA SER A 5 16.38 -12.16 4.12
C SER A 5 15.53 -12.26 2.85
N PRO A 6 15.28 -13.47 2.33
CA PRO A 6 14.39 -13.66 1.19
C PRO A 6 13.03 -13.00 1.41
N ILE A 7 12.49 -12.41 0.34
CA ILE A 7 11.19 -11.76 0.36
C ILE A 7 10.09 -12.82 0.25
N THR A 8 9.06 -12.72 1.09
CA THR A 8 7.80 -13.42 0.90
C THR A 8 6.65 -12.43 0.83
N ILE A 9 5.70 -12.69 -0.08
CA ILE A 9 4.56 -11.83 -0.35
C ILE A 9 3.31 -12.69 -0.20
N VAL A 10 2.42 -12.28 0.71
CA VAL A 10 1.21 -13.02 1.04
C VAL A 10 0.01 -12.11 0.84
N ASN A 11 -0.99 -12.56 0.10
CA ASN A 11 -2.26 -11.87 0.00
C ASN A 11 -3.12 -12.19 1.22
N VAL A 12 -3.49 -11.16 1.99
CA VAL A 12 -4.41 -11.22 3.12
C VAL A 12 -5.68 -10.41 2.86
N GLY A 13 -5.91 -10.12 1.57
CA GLY A 13 -7.08 -9.44 1.04
C GLY A 13 -8.41 -10.10 1.38
N TYR A 14 -9.46 -9.30 1.28
CA TYR A 14 -10.83 -9.73 1.50
C TYR A 14 -11.72 -9.24 0.34
N LEU A 15 -12.65 -10.11 -0.08
CA LEU A 15 -13.47 -9.92 -1.29
C LEU A 15 -12.61 -9.61 -2.53
N SER A 16 -12.85 -8.48 -3.18
CA SER A 16 -12.20 -8.07 -4.42
C SER A 16 -10.93 -7.23 -4.21
N THR A 17 -10.58 -6.87 -2.97
CA THR A 17 -9.39 -6.05 -2.68
C THR A 17 -8.27 -6.90 -2.09
N ASN A 18 -7.11 -6.86 -2.73
CA ASN A 18 -5.88 -7.47 -2.27
C ASN A 18 -5.22 -6.56 -1.22
N TYR A 19 -4.76 -7.17 -0.14
CA TYR A 19 -3.87 -6.55 0.84
C TYR A 19 -2.63 -7.42 0.94
N TRP A 20 -1.45 -6.82 0.89
CA TRP A 20 -0.22 -7.59 0.75
C TRP A 20 0.63 -7.48 2.00
N VAL A 21 1.00 -8.62 2.58
CA VAL A 21 2.03 -8.66 3.61
C VAL A 21 3.37 -8.94 2.93
N VAL A 22 4.22 -7.92 2.90
CA VAL A 22 5.61 -8.02 2.44
C VAL A 22 6.51 -8.34 3.62
N SER A 23 7.26 -9.42 3.49
CA SER A 23 8.05 -9.99 4.57
C SER A 23 9.52 -10.10 4.17
N SER A 24 10.43 -9.69 5.05
CA SER A 24 11.85 -10.06 5.00
C SER A 24 12.29 -10.47 6.39
N GLY A 25 12.60 -11.76 6.58
CA GLY A 25 12.96 -12.29 7.90
C GLY A 25 11.78 -12.16 8.89
N ARG A 26 11.92 -11.32 9.93
CA ARG A 26 10.86 -10.99 10.89
C ARG A 26 10.14 -9.67 10.61
N SER A 27 10.62 -8.89 9.65
CA SER A 27 9.99 -7.63 9.25
C SER A 27 8.75 -7.91 8.43
N ARG A 28 7.67 -7.17 8.72
CA ARG A 28 6.39 -7.26 8.00
C ARG A 28 5.85 -5.86 7.74
N LEU A 29 5.57 -5.59 6.48
CA LEU A 29 4.88 -4.39 6.00
C LEU A 29 3.55 -4.82 5.37
N LEU A 30 2.45 -4.31 5.89
CA LEU A 30 1.13 -4.45 5.27
C LEU A 30 0.94 -3.35 4.24
N VAL A 31 0.59 -3.71 3.01
CA VAL A 31 0.30 -2.81 1.89
C VAL A 31 -1.18 -2.90 1.55
N ASP A 32 -1.85 -1.76 1.59
CA ASP A 32 -3.30 -1.58 1.65
C ASP A 32 -3.96 -2.18 2.90
N LEU A 33 -4.92 -1.43 3.42
CA LEU A 33 -5.37 -1.46 4.81
C LEU A 33 -6.87 -1.69 4.94
N GLY A 34 -7.52 -2.10 3.86
CA GLY A 34 -8.89 -2.55 3.81
C GLY A 34 -9.98 -1.53 4.12
N TYR A 35 -11.21 -2.03 4.11
CA TYR A 35 -12.44 -1.24 4.21
C TYR A 35 -12.85 -0.96 5.66
N PRO A 36 -13.50 0.19 5.99
CA PRO A 36 -13.97 0.47 7.34
C PRO A 36 -14.82 -0.66 7.93
N GLY A 37 -14.69 -0.90 9.24
CA GLY A 37 -15.47 -1.94 9.93
C GLY A 37 -15.04 -3.39 9.63
N THR A 38 -14.02 -3.60 8.78
CA THR A 38 -13.54 -4.94 8.41
C THR A 38 -12.31 -5.44 9.18
N MET A 39 -11.94 -4.77 10.29
CA MET A 39 -10.78 -5.16 11.11
C MET A 39 -10.83 -6.63 11.54
N GLY A 40 -12.01 -7.15 11.88
CA GLY A 40 -12.20 -8.57 12.20
C GLY A 40 -11.87 -9.50 11.03
N SER A 41 -12.31 -9.15 9.82
CA SER A 41 -12.00 -9.89 8.59
C SER A 41 -10.50 -9.87 8.27
N MET A 42 -9.85 -8.70 8.41
CA MET A 42 -8.40 -8.57 8.25
C MET A 42 -7.64 -9.49 9.23
N GLN A 43 -8.02 -9.50 10.52
CA GLN A 43 -7.38 -10.38 11.51
C GLN A 43 -7.63 -11.86 11.23
N ALA A 44 -8.83 -12.23 10.77
CA ALA A 44 -9.15 -13.59 10.38
C ALA A 44 -8.32 -14.05 9.18
N ARG A 45 -8.16 -13.19 8.16
CA ARG A 45 -7.32 -13.45 6.99
C ARG A 45 -5.85 -13.61 7.34
N LEU A 46 -5.30 -12.69 8.14
CA LEU A 46 -3.93 -12.81 8.65
C LEU A 46 -3.70 -14.14 9.37
N LYS A 47 -4.63 -14.54 10.25
CA LYS A 47 -4.57 -15.85 10.92
C LYS A 47 -4.64 -17.03 9.95
N GLN A 48 -5.53 -16.97 8.95
CA GLN A 48 -5.67 -18.01 7.93
C GLN A 48 -4.39 -18.21 7.12
N MET A 49 -3.66 -17.14 6.86
CA MET A 49 -2.42 -17.14 6.09
C MET A 49 -1.16 -17.34 6.97
N ASP A 50 -1.35 -17.72 8.24
CA ASP A 50 -0.29 -17.91 9.23
C ASP A 50 0.63 -16.69 9.41
N VAL A 51 0.03 -15.49 9.36
CA VAL A 51 0.70 -14.22 9.63
C VAL A 51 0.19 -13.68 10.97
N PRO A 52 0.98 -13.78 12.05
CA PRO A 52 0.57 -13.24 13.35
C PRO A 52 0.42 -11.72 13.28
N PHE A 53 -0.76 -11.20 13.60
CA PHE A 53 -1.03 -9.75 13.58
C PHE A 53 0.00 -8.93 14.37
N LYS A 54 0.50 -9.45 15.50
CA LYS A 54 1.52 -8.79 16.34
C LYS A 54 2.87 -8.58 15.63
N GLU A 55 3.13 -9.28 14.54
CA GLU A 55 4.34 -9.13 13.72
C GLU A 55 4.19 -8.07 12.63
N ILE A 56 2.97 -7.63 12.30
CA ILE A 56 2.75 -6.47 11.44
C ILE A 56 3.14 -5.21 12.22
N LYS A 57 4.33 -4.66 11.91
CA LYS A 57 4.86 -3.46 12.58
C LYS A 57 4.65 -2.20 11.77
N TYR A 58 4.53 -2.33 10.45
CA TYR A 58 4.38 -1.21 9.54
C TYR A 58 3.22 -1.43 8.58
N ALA A 59 2.59 -0.33 8.19
CA ALA A 59 1.49 -0.30 7.24
C ALA A 59 1.70 0.84 6.24
N LEU A 60 1.31 0.62 4.98
CA LEU A 60 1.32 1.61 3.91
C LEU A 60 0.02 1.47 3.10
N ALA A 61 -0.75 2.55 2.96
CA ALA A 61 -1.81 2.61 1.97
C ALA A 61 -1.22 3.07 0.63
N THR A 62 -1.57 2.41 -0.46
CA THR A 62 -1.18 2.83 -1.82
C THR A 62 -1.85 4.15 -2.19
N HIS A 63 -3.07 4.37 -1.70
CA HIS A 63 -3.80 5.63 -1.80
C HIS A 63 -4.93 5.67 -0.75
N TYR A 64 -5.51 6.85 -0.53
CA TYR A 64 -6.51 7.10 0.50
C TYR A 64 -7.94 7.07 -0.04
N HIS A 65 -8.33 5.93 -0.58
CA HIS A 65 -9.73 5.53 -0.70
C HIS A 65 -10.12 4.56 0.42
N ILE A 66 -11.41 4.51 0.74
CA ILE A 66 -11.91 3.81 1.93
C ILE A 66 -11.62 2.30 1.88
N ASP A 67 -11.55 1.69 0.70
CA ASP A 67 -11.22 0.27 0.50
C ASP A 67 -9.72 -0.07 0.62
N HIS A 68 -8.84 0.93 0.66
CA HIS A 68 -7.38 0.76 0.77
C HIS A 68 -6.80 1.36 2.04
N ALA A 69 -7.52 2.26 2.72
CA ALA A 69 -7.05 2.96 3.91
C ALA A 69 -8.09 3.03 5.04
N GLY A 70 -9.21 2.31 4.93
CA GLY A 70 -10.33 2.34 5.87
C GLY A 70 -10.00 1.89 7.29
N LEU A 71 -9.05 0.96 7.48
CA LEU A 71 -8.61 0.51 8.82
C LEU A 71 -7.36 1.23 9.33
N ALA A 72 -6.87 2.28 8.65
CA ALA A 72 -5.59 2.89 8.96
C ALA A 72 -5.47 3.37 10.43
N GLN A 73 -6.51 4.01 10.95
CA GLN A 73 -6.53 4.47 12.34
C GLN A 73 -6.60 3.31 13.34
N GLU A 74 -7.39 2.27 13.04
CA GLU A 74 -7.51 1.10 13.90
C GLU A 74 -6.20 0.32 13.98
N LEU A 75 -5.48 0.18 12.87
CA LEU A 75 -4.13 -0.38 12.82
C LEU A 75 -3.17 0.45 13.69
N LYS A 76 -3.23 1.78 13.58
CA LYS A 76 -2.42 2.68 14.40
C LYS A 76 -2.71 2.52 15.90
N MET A 77 -3.98 2.45 16.29
CA MET A 77 -4.40 2.19 17.67
C MET A 77 -3.92 0.83 18.20
N LYS A 78 -3.65 -0.13 17.31
CA LYS A 78 -3.06 -1.43 17.65
C LYS A 78 -1.52 -1.44 17.65
N GLY A 79 -0.88 -0.27 17.48
CA GLY A 79 0.57 -0.11 17.55
C GLY A 79 1.31 -0.36 16.23
N VAL A 80 0.61 -0.36 15.10
CA VAL A 80 1.22 -0.44 13.77
C VAL A 80 1.68 0.96 13.36
N GLY A 81 2.95 1.11 12.97
CA GLY A 81 3.49 2.34 12.43
C GLY A 81 2.97 2.59 11.01
N LEU A 82 2.14 3.63 10.84
CA LEU A 82 1.59 3.98 9.54
C LEU A 82 2.58 4.87 8.77
N ILE A 83 3.09 4.39 7.64
CA ILE A 83 3.93 5.15 6.72
C ILE A 83 3.01 5.98 5.83
N VAL A 84 3.26 7.28 5.77
CA VAL A 84 2.43 8.23 4.99
C VAL A 84 3.33 9.14 4.17
N LEU A 85 3.08 9.23 2.87
CA LEU A 85 3.83 10.15 2.01
C LEU A 85 3.25 11.55 2.14
N LYS A 86 4.09 12.59 2.10
CA LYS A 86 3.64 14.00 2.20
C LYS A 86 2.54 14.35 1.18
N THR A 87 2.58 13.76 0.00
CA THR A 87 1.56 13.92 -1.06
C THR A 87 0.19 13.38 -0.65
N GLN A 88 0.14 12.41 0.27
CA GLN A 88 -1.09 11.75 0.70
C GLN A 88 -1.84 12.49 1.82
N ILE A 89 -1.19 13.44 2.50
CA ILE A 89 -1.77 14.11 3.67
C ILE A 89 -3.11 14.78 3.35
N ALA A 90 -3.22 15.42 2.19
CA ALA A 90 -4.43 16.12 1.79
C ALA A 90 -5.60 15.17 1.46
N ALA A 91 -5.32 13.92 1.10
CA ALA A 91 -6.35 12.93 0.75
C ALA A 91 -6.97 12.26 1.99
N ILE A 92 -6.22 12.13 3.08
CA ILE A 92 -6.68 11.52 4.35
C ILE A 92 -8.05 12.02 4.82
N PRO A 93 -8.29 13.34 5.00
CA PRO A 93 -9.58 13.83 5.49
C PRO A 93 -10.72 13.63 4.48
N LEU A 94 -10.44 13.40 3.19
CA LEU A 94 -11.45 13.24 2.15
C LEU A 94 -12.15 11.88 2.23
N MET A 95 -11.48 10.85 2.77
CA MET A 95 -12.07 9.51 2.94
C MET A 95 -13.42 9.55 3.64
N LYS A 96 -13.57 10.39 4.66
CA LYS A 96 -14.80 10.52 5.45
C LYS A 96 -16.03 10.84 4.59
N GLN A 97 -15.85 11.59 3.50
CA GLN A 97 -16.94 11.97 2.58
C GLN A 97 -17.57 10.76 1.87
N PHE A 98 -16.83 9.66 1.76
CA PHE A 98 -17.26 8.42 1.11
C PHE A 98 -17.77 7.36 2.08
N THR A 99 -17.92 7.71 3.37
CA THR A 99 -18.37 6.78 4.41
C THR A 99 -19.82 7.05 4.83
N LYS A 100 -20.49 5.98 5.24
CA LYS A 100 -21.80 6.00 5.88
C LYS A 100 -21.67 5.56 7.34
N PRO A 101 -22.60 5.93 8.23
CA PRO A 101 -22.52 5.55 9.65
C PRO A 101 -22.35 4.04 9.89
N GLN A 102 -22.98 3.19 9.06
CA GLN A 102 -22.87 1.73 9.15
C GLN A 102 -21.51 1.16 8.75
N ASP A 103 -20.65 1.94 8.09
CA ASP A 103 -19.31 1.47 7.70
C ASP A 103 -18.37 1.48 8.92
N HIS A 104 -18.78 2.12 10.03
CA HIS A 104 -18.00 2.20 11.27
C HIS A 104 -16.59 2.78 11.07
N TYR A 105 -16.45 3.75 10.17
CA TYR A 105 -15.18 4.43 9.91
C TYR A 105 -14.68 5.22 11.11
N VAL A 106 -13.38 5.06 11.41
CA VAL A 106 -12.68 5.80 12.45
C VAL A 106 -11.75 6.80 11.78
N ASP A 107 -11.97 8.09 12.02
CA ASP A 107 -11.19 9.17 11.42
C ASP A 107 -9.68 8.96 11.67
N LEU A 108 -8.90 8.97 10.57
CA LEU A 108 -7.45 8.88 10.66
C LEU A 108 -6.84 10.19 11.18
N LEU A 109 -6.25 10.12 12.37
CA LEU A 109 -5.51 11.24 12.94
C LEU A 109 -4.13 11.33 12.28
N LEU A 110 -3.66 12.54 11.95
CA LEU A 110 -2.35 12.74 11.34
C LEU A 110 -1.19 12.53 12.34
N ASP A 111 -1.44 12.80 13.63
CA ASP A 111 -0.44 12.67 14.68
C ASP A 111 -0.01 11.22 14.89
N GLY A 112 1.30 10.99 15.02
CA GLY A 112 1.87 9.65 15.23
C GLY A 112 2.06 8.83 13.96
N ASN A 113 1.80 9.40 12.77
CA ASN A 113 2.17 8.80 11.50
C ASN A 113 3.67 8.97 11.21
N MET A 114 4.26 8.04 10.46
CA MET A 114 5.62 8.15 9.93
C MET A 114 5.56 8.90 8.60
N THR A 115 5.44 10.22 8.68
CA THR A 115 5.33 11.08 7.49
C THR A 115 6.67 11.31 6.82
N ILE A 116 6.79 10.93 5.55
CA ILE A 116 8.05 10.97 4.79
C ILE A 116 7.86 11.54 3.37
N SER A 117 8.95 12.01 2.76
CA SER A 117 9.05 12.23 1.32
C SER A 117 9.38 10.93 0.58
N PHE A 118 9.28 10.95 -0.75
CA PHE A 118 9.72 9.83 -1.58
C PHE A 118 11.22 9.53 -1.44
N SER A 119 12.07 10.56 -1.29
CA SER A 119 13.52 10.36 -1.13
C SER A 119 13.89 9.71 0.22
N GLU A 120 13.03 9.85 1.23
CA GLU A 120 13.18 9.23 2.55
C GLU A 120 12.67 7.77 2.58
N SER A 121 11.93 7.33 1.56
CA SER A 121 11.29 6.00 1.53
C SER A 121 12.29 4.85 1.54
N ARG A 122 13.30 4.86 0.67
CA ARG A 122 14.31 3.80 0.60
C ARG A 122 15.13 3.67 1.90
N PRO A 123 15.67 4.77 2.47
CA PRO A 123 16.31 4.71 3.80
C PRO A 123 15.41 4.14 4.90
N LEU A 124 14.13 4.56 4.94
CA LEU A 124 13.17 4.05 5.92
C LEU A 124 12.90 2.55 5.72
N LEU A 125 12.63 2.13 4.49
CA LEU A 125 12.37 0.73 4.15
C LEU A 125 13.58 -0.15 4.52
N ALA A 126 14.80 0.31 4.24
CA ALA A 126 16.03 -0.36 4.65
C ALA A 126 16.14 -0.48 6.18
N GLN A 127 15.80 0.56 6.94
CA GLN A 127 15.80 0.53 8.41
C GLN A 127 14.83 -0.51 8.96
N ILE A 128 13.68 -0.70 8.32
CA ILE A 128 12.70 -1.72 8.72
C ILE A 128 12.97 -3.09 8.07
N GLY A 129 14.06 -3.24 7.30
CA GLY A 129 14.49 -4.50 6.70
C GLY A 129 13.78 -4.89 5.40
N ILE A 130 13.09 -3.97 4.73
CA ILE A 130 12.44 -4.19 3.43
C ILE A 130 13.29 -3.54 2.32
N PRO A 131 13.85 -4.32 1.38
CA PRO A 131 14.61 -3.78 0.25
C PRO A 131 13.69 -3.24 -0.83
N GLY A 132 13.57 -1.90 -0.91
CA GLY A 132 12.75 -1.24 -1.92
C GLY A 132 12.68 0.27 -1.76
N GLU A 133 11.80 0.89 -2.54
CA GLU A 133 11.45 2.32 -2.49
C GLU A 133 9.96 2.53 -2.76
N ILE A 134 9.43 3.67 -2.32
CA ILE A 134 8.06 4.09 -2.63
C ILE A 134 8.14 5.15 -3.72
N LEU A 135 7.35 5.00 -4.78
CA LEU A 135 7.36 5.86 -5.96
C LEU A 135 6.01 6.57 -6.13
N PRO A 136 5.99 7.84 -6.57
CA PRO A 136 4.75 8.49 -6.97
C PRO A 136 4.22 7.79 -8.22
N THR A 137 2.98 7.32 -8.17
CA THR A 137 2.31 6.74 -9.34
C THR A 137 0.90 7.28 -9.44
N PRO A 138 0.73 8.61 -9.65
CA PRO A 138 -0.58 9.21 -9.84
C PRO A 138 -1.27 8.62 -11.07
N GLY A 139 -2.59 8.71 -11.09
CA GLY A 139 -3.42 8.24 -12.21
C GLY A 139 -4.82 7.87 -11.77
N HIS A 140 -4.93 6.97 -10.78
CA HIS A 140 -6.20 6.70 -10.10
C HIS A 140 -6.61 7.86 -9.19
N SER A 141 -5.65 8.37 -8.43
CA SER A 141 -5.77 9.56 -7.61
C SER A 141 -4.42 10.28 -7.55
N ASP A 142 -4.42 11.57 -7.18
CA ASP A 142 -3.19 12.37 -7.06
C ASP A 142 -2.26 11.87 -5.95
N ASP A 143 -2.82 11.17 -4.97
CA ASP A 143 -2.09 10.62 -3.82
C ASP A 143 -1.60 9.18 -4.03
N SER A 144 -1.84 8.60 -5.20
CA SER A 144 -1.45 7.24 -5.53
C SER A 144 0.07 7.03 -5.52
N VAL A 145 0.51 5.98 -4.82
CA VAL A 145 1.91 5.55 -4.73
C VAL A 145 2.04 4.05 -4.97
N SER A 146 3.22 3.64 -5.42
CA SER A 146 3.59 2.23 -5.57
C SER A 146 4.76 1.87 -4.66
N LEU A 147 4.70 0.71 -3.99
CA LEU A 147 5.86 0.11 -3.33
C LEU A 147 6.59 -0.76 -4.35
N LEU A 148 7.85 -0.43 -4.67
CA LEU A 148 8.71 -1.23 -5.54
C LEU A 148 9.82 -1.89 -4.74
N LEU A 149 9.90 -3.22 -4.80
CA LEU A 149 10.97 -3.99 -4.18
C LEU A 149 12.15 -4.17 -5.14
N ASP A 150 13.34 -4.38 -4.57
CA ASP A 150 14.58 -4.55 -5.36
C ASP A 150 14.57 -5.82 -6.25
N ASP A 151 13.67 -6.78 -6.00
CA ASP A 151 13.48 -7.97 -6.85
C ASP A 151 12.57 -7.72 -8.07
N GLY A 152 12.03 -6.49 -8.20
CA GLY A 152 11.12 -6.09 -9.27
C GLY A 152 9.64 -6.37 -8.97
N SER A 153 9.29 -6.86 -7.79
CA SER A 153 7.90 -6.91 -7.32
C SER A 153 7.40 -5.49 -7.04
N VAL A 154 6.24 -5.13 -7.58
CA VAL A 154 5.63 -3.80 -7.40
C VAL A 154 4.17 -3.91 -6.96
N PHE A 155 3.81 -3.17 -5.91
CA PHE A 155 2.45 -3.06 -5.39
C PHE A 155 1.86 -1.74 -5.87
N THR A 156 0.91 -1.79 -6.80
CA THR A 156 0.52 -0.62 -7.59
C THR A 156 -0.77 0.04 -7.14
N GLY A 157 -1.40 -0.48 -6.09
CA GLY A 157 -2.75 -0.05 -5.72
C GLY A 157 -3.70 -0.23 -6.90
N ASP A 158 -4.42 0.84 -7.19
CA ASP A 158 -5.40 0.96 -8.26
C ASP A 158 -4.86 1.65 -9.51
N LEU A 159 -3.54 1.74 -9.67
CA LEU A 159 -2.96 2.33 -10.88
C LEU A 159 -3.56 1.67 -12.13
N SER A 160 -4.32 2.47 -12.87
CA SER A 160 -5.12 1.98 -13.99
C SER A 160 -4.22 1.42 -15.09
N PRO A 161 -4.59 0.31 -15.75
CA PRO A 161 -3.91 -0.14 -16.96
C PRO A 161 -3.93 0.95 -18.04
N VAL A 162 -2.83 1.05 -18.81
CA VAL A 162 -2.67 2.09 -19.84
C VAL A 162 -3.78 2.03 -20.88
N GLU A 163 -4.26 0.83 -21.24
CA GLU A 163 -5.35 0.62 -22.20
C GLU A 163 -6.68 1.27 -21.78
N TYR A 164 -6.90 1.52 -20.48
CA TYR A 164 -8.12 2.10 -19.96
C TYR A 164 -8.00 3.59 -19.61
N ALA A 165 -6.79 4.18 -19.73
CA ALA A 165 -6.54 5.57 -19.37
C ALA A 165 -6.43 6.48 -20.60
N TRP A 166 -7.38 7.40 -20.76
CA TRP A 166 -7.56 8.20 -21.99
C TRP A 166 -7.47 9.70 -21.66
N GLY A 167 -7.13 10.53 -22.66
CA GLY A 167 -6.97 11.98 -22.47
C GLY A 167 -5.80 12.34 -21.55
N GLU A 168 -5.90 13.47 -20.83
CA GLU A 168 -4.85 13.94 -19.90
C GLU A 168 -4.57 12.94 -18.78
N ALA A 169 -5.60 12.28 -18.25
CA ALA A 169 -5.46 11.19 -17.27
C ALA A 169 -4.66 10.01 -17.84
N GLY A 170 -4.79 9.76 -19.14
CA GLY A 170 -4.00 8.77 -19.87
C GLY A 170 -2.50 9.07 -19.85
N GLU A 171 -2.09 10.32 -20.03
CA GLU A 171 -0.68 10.71 -20.01
C GLU A 171 -0.06 10.58 -18.61
N VAL A 172 -0.83 10.91 -17.56
CA VAL A 172 -0.40 10.71 -16.17
C VAL A 172 -0.20 9.23 -15.86
N VAL A 173 -1.16 8.37 -16.24
CA VAL A 173 -1.04 6.91 -16.07
C VAL A 173 0.14 6.34 -16.86
N LYS A 174 0.35 6.79 -18.11
CA LYS A 174 1.51 6.38 -18.92
C LYS A 174 2.83 6.77 -18.25
N ALA A 175 2.95 7.99 -17.73
CA ALA A 175 4.14 8.44 -17.04
C ALA A 175 4.44 7.59 -15.80
N SER A 176 3.42 7.25 -15.01
CA SER A 176 3.53 6.34 -13.86
C SER A 176 4.02 4.95 -14.26
N TRP A 177 3.47 4.35 -15.32
CA TRP A 177 3.95 3.07 -15.82
C TRP A 177 5.37 3.13 -16.41
N SER A 178 5.72 4.21 -17.10
CA SER A 178 7.09 4.43 -17.61
C SER A 178 8.10 4.50 -16.47
N LEU A 179 7.79 5.24 -15.39
CA LEU A 179 8.63 5.30 -14.19
C LEU A 179 8.85 3.91 -13.59
N LEU A 180 7.79 3.10 -13.45
CA LEU A 180 7.90 1.74 -12.92
C LEU A 180 8.79 0.85 -13.81
N LYS A 181 8.65 0.96 -15.14
CA LYS A 181 9.49 0.22 -16.10
C LYS A 181 10.96 0.65 -16.01
N GLU A 182 11.24 1.95 -15.97
CA GLU A 182 12.60 2.50 -15.82
C GLU A 182 13.25 2.02 -14.51
N LYS A 183 12.45 1.87 -13.46
CA LYS A 183 12.87 1.35 -12.16
C LYS A 183 12.91 -0.19 -12.10
N SER A 184 12.81 -0.87 -13.24
CA SER A 184 12.92 -2.33 -13.35
C SER A 184 11.82 -3.11 -12.62
N ALA A 185 10.60 -2.56 -12.52
CA ALA A 185 9.43 -3.34 -12.12
C ALA A 185 9.18 -4.49 -13.11
N ARG A 186 8.82 -5.66 -12.59
CA ARG A 186 8.64 -6.90 -13.37
C ARG A 186 7.36 -7.65 -13.02
N ARG A 187 6.98 -7.66 -11.74
CA ARG A 187 5.82 -8.42 -11.27
C ARG A 187 4.88 -7.51 -10.49
N ILE A 188 3.68 -7.35 -11.01
CA ILE A 188 2.67 -6.41 -10.51
C ILE A 188 1.73 -7.14 -9.56
N TYR A 189 1.57 -6.57 -8.37
CA TYR A 189 0.65 -6.96 -7.32
C TYR A 189 -0.38 -5.83 -7.16
N PRO A 190 -1.47 -5.84 -7.95
CA PRO A 190 -2.46 -4.78 -7.90
C PRO A 190 -3.33 -4.91 -6.65
N ALA A 191 -4.02 -3.84 -6.25
CA ALA A 191 -5.02 -3.93 -5.21
C ALA A 191 -6.32 -4.58 -5.70
N HIS A 192 -6.59 -4.56 -7.01
CA HIS A 192 -7.69 -5.31 -7.62
C HIS A 192 -7.23 -6.16 -8.80
N GLY A 193 -7.76 -7.39 -8.87
CA GLY A 193 -7.45 -8.35 -9.93
C GLY A 193 -6.23 -9.22 -9.65
N GLU A 194 -5.74 -9.87 -10.71
CA GLU A 194 -4.69 -10.89 -10.62
C GLU A 194 -3.27 -10.30 -10.68
N ILE A 195 -2.34 -11.04 -10.08
CA ILE A 195 -0.90 -10.78 -10.21
C ILE A 195 -0.51 -10.95 -11.68
N ARG A 196 0.20 -9.98 -12.24
CA ARG A 196 0.59 -9.99 -13.66
C ARG A 196 2.05 -9.61 -13.86
N THR A 197 2.64 -10.06 -14.96
CA THR A 197 4.00 -9.68 -15.35
C THR A 197 3.96 -8.39 -16.16
N LEU A 198 4.87 -7.46 -15.87
CA LEU A 198 5.08 -6.27 -16.68
C LEU A 198 6.00 -6.64 -17.85
N SER A 199 5.48 -6.53 -19.07
CA SER A 199 6.20 -6.70 -20.33
C SER A 199 6.94 -5.45 -20.77
#